data_AF-A0A926HEN7-F1
#
_entry.id   AF-A0A926HEN7-F1
#
_cell.length_a   1.000
_cell.length_b   1.000
_cell.length_c   1.000
_cell.angle_alpha   90.00
_cell.angle_beta   90.00
_cell.angle_gamma   90.00
#
_symmetry.space_group_name_H-M   'P 1'
#
loop_
_entity.id
_entity.type
_entity.pdbx_description
1 polymer ?
#
loop_
_entity_poly.entity_id
_entity_poly.type
_entity_poly.pdbx_seq_one_letter_code
_entity_poly.pdbx_strand_id
1 'polypeptide(L)'
;PPVYILMQDLARSLGLTAAGLSDFAIEGIVLLLIFSVGGLLLPALAMLLAGTLTRTLTRTAKKYDLRHTVAAFAPAFVPIGFGIWIGHYGFHFLIGALSIIPVFQTFLIDHRITLLGKVPNWALASAVPDVGLIGMMQVVVLVGGFLWSMVIAQRTALRLYRREAVPGLLPWALVLLVLMLATIAIFSQPMEMRGTLLFS
;
A
#
# COMPACT_ATOMS: atom_id res chain seq x y z
N PRO A 1 12.59 -11.64 -5.33
CA PRO A 1 11.98 -10.54 -4.54
C PRO A 1 11.71 -10.93 -3.08
N PRO A 2 11.73 -10.00 -2.11
CA PRO A 2 11.47 -10.29 -0.69
C PRO A 2 10.13 -10.99 -0.43
N VAL A 3 9.09 -10.65 -1.20
CA VAL A 3 7.77 -11.29 -1.06
C VAL A 3 7.78 -12.77 -1.46
N TYR A 4 8.56 -13.16 -2.47
CA TYR A 4 8.66 -14.56 -2.89
C TYR A 4 9.40 -15.41 -1.87
N ILE A 5 10.42 -14.84 -1.21
CA ILE A 5 11.12 -15.49 -0.10
C ILE A 5 10.12 -15.70 1.05
N LEU A 6 9.38 -14.67 1.44
CA LEU A 6 8.32 -14.78 2.46
C LEU A 6 7.29 -15.85 2.08
N MET A 7 6.86 -15.91 0.82
CA MET A 7 5.90 -16.90 0.35
C MET A 7 6.45 -18.33 0.46
N GLN A 8 7.70 -18.55 0.07
CA GLN A 8 8.37 -19.85 0.21
C GLN A 8 8.58 -20.25 1.67
N ASP A 9 8.97 -19.32 2.53
CA ASP A 9 9.17 -19.56 3.96
C ASP A 9 7.85 -19.87 4.67
N LEU A 10 6.76 -19.18 4.32
CA LEU A 10 5.42 -19.48 4.81
C LEU A 10 4.97 -20.86 4.33
N ALA A 11 5.14 -21.18 3.04
CA ALA A 11 4.77 -22.48 2.51
C ALA A 11 5.53 -23.64 3.19
N ARG A 12 6.83 -23.48 3.42
CA ARG A 12 7.68 -24.47 4.10
C ARG A 12 7.33 -24.61 5.58
N SER A 13 7.20 -23.50 6.31
CA SER A 13 6.91 -23.51 7.76
C SER A 13 5.53 -24.08 8.08
N LEU A 14 4.56 -23.92 7.17
CA LEU A 14 3.23 -24.51 7.28
C LEU A 14 3.14 -25.94 6.72
N GLY A 15 4.25 -26.50 6.21
CA GLY A 15 4.29 -27.85 5.64
C GLY A 15 3.50 -28.01 4.33
N LEU A 16 3.11 -26.92 3.68
CA LEU A 16 2.26 -26.95 2.48
C LEU A 16 2.95 -27.61 1.29
N THR A 17 4.28 -27.45 1.18
CA THR A 17 5.08 -28.08 0.11
C THR A 17 5.16 -29.60 0.24
N ALA A 18 4.93 -30.15 1.42
CA ALA A 18 4.90 -31.59 1.67
C ALA A 18 3.48 -32.19 1.64
N ALA A 19 2.45 -31.35 1.50
CA ALA A 19 1.05 -31.74 1.62
C ALA A 19 0.45 -32.33 0.31
N GLY A 20 1.25 -32.48 -0.75
CA GLY A 20 0.78 -32.97 -2.05
C GLY A 20 -0.16 -32.01 -2.79
N LEU A 21 -0.17 -30.73 -2.40
CA LEU A 21 -0.95 -29.68 -3.04
C LEU A 21 -0.27 -29.20 -4.33
N SER A 22 -1.06 -28.80 -5.33
CA SER A 22 -0.53 -28.10 -6.50
C SER A 22 0.03 -26.73 -6.14
N ASP A 23 1.00 -26.22 -6.89
CA ASP A 23 1.61 -24.89 -6.69
C ASP A 23 0.57 -23.76 -6.64
N PHE A 24 -0.46 -23.84 -7.50
CA PHE A 24 -1.57 -22.87 -7.50
C PHE A 24 -2.32 -22.81 -6.16
N ALA A 25 -2.55 -23.97 -5.55
CA ALA A 25 -3.23 -24.06 -4.25
C ALA A 25 -2.33 -23.52 -3.12
N ILE A 26 -1.04 -23.85 -3.14
CA ILE A 26 -0.06 -23.33 -2.19
C ILE A 26 0.02 -21.81 -2.30
N GLU A 27 0.13 -21.27 -3.51
CA GLU A 27 0.14 -19.83 -3.76
C GLU A 27 -1.12 -19.16 -3.23
N GLY A 28 -2.30 -19.72 -3.55
CA GLY A 28 -3.58 -19.20 -3.08
C GLY A 28 -3.69 -19.13 -1.56
N ILE A 29 -3.26 -20.19 -0.85
CA ILE A 29 -3.27 -20.23 0.62
C ILE A 29 -2.31 -19.18 1.20
N VAL A 30 -1.08 -19.12 0.68
CA VAL A 30 -0.07 -18.18 1.17
C VAL A 30 -0.49 -16.74 0.93
N LEU A 31 -1.04 -16.42 -0.26
CA LEU A 31 -1.56 -15.09 -0.55
C LEU A 31 -2.75 -14.75 0.34
N LEU A 32 -3.68 -15.68 0.55
CA LEU A 32 -4.81 -15.48 1.47
C LEU A 32 -4.30 -15.13 2.88
N LEU A 33 -3.27 -15.83 3.37
CA LEU A 33 -2.64 -15.53 4.65
C LEU A 33 -2.00 -14.15 4.67
N ILE A 34 -1.20 -13.80 3.67
CA ILE A 34 -0.53 -12.49 3.57
C ILE A 34 -1.57 -11.37 3.56
N PHE A 35 -2.63 -11.48 2.75
CA PHE A 35 -3.67 -10.45 2.66
C PHE A 35 -4.57 -10.40 3.90
N SER A 36 -4.89 -11.54 4.51
CA SER A 36 -5.70 -11.56 5.75
C SER A 36 -4.91 -10.98 6.93
N VAL A 37 -3.64 -11.35 7.08
CA VAL A 37 -2.80 -10.87 8.17
C VAL A 37 -2.39 -9.43 7.93
N GLY A 38 -1.77 -9.13 6.79
CA GLY A 38 -1.23 -7.81 6.48
C GLY A 38 -2.29 -6.77 6.12
N GLY A 39 -3.38 -7.17 5.47
CA GLY A 39 -4.43 -6.28 5.00
C GLY A 39 -5.60 -6.08 5.96
N LEU A 40 -5.85 -7.02 6.88
CA LEU A 40 -7.00 -6.97 7.79
C LEU A 40 -6.60 -7.01 9.27
N LEU A 41 -5.93 -8.08 9.71
CA LEU A 41 -5.64 -8.29 11.13
C LEU A 41 -4.66 -7.25 11.69
N LEU A 42 -3.56 -6.99 10.98
CA LEU A 42 -2.52 -6.06 11.42
C LEU A 42 -3.04 -4.61 11.51
N PRO A 43 -3.75 -4.06 10.50
CA PRO A 43 -4.37 -2.74 10.61
C PRO A 43 -5.40 -2.65 11.75
N ALA A 44 -6.27 -3.67 11.88
CA ALA A 44 -7.27 -3.69 12.95
C ALA A 44 -6.60 -3.67 14.34
N LEU A 45 -5.58 -4.52 14.54
CA LEU A 45 -4.82 -4.56 15.79
C LEU A 45 -4.14 -3.22 16.06
N ALA A 46 -3.49 -2.61 15.07
CA ALA A 46 -2.85 -1.30 15.21
C ALA A 46 -3.84 -0.21 15.66
N MET A 47 -5.03 -0.16 15.07
CA MET A 47 -6.08 0.81 15.44
C MET A 47 -6.61 0.56 16.86
N LEU A 48 -6.84 -0.70 17.25
CA LEU A 48 -7.33 -1.05 18.59
C LEU A 48 -6.28 -0.74 19.67
N LEU A 49 -5.00 -1.04 19.40
CA LEU A 49 -3.88 -0.71 20.29
C LEU A 49 -3.71 0.80 20.42
N ALA A 50 -3.70 1.53 19.30
CA ALA A 50 -3.60 2.99 19.32
C ALA A 50 -4.75 3.62 20.12
N GLY A 51 -6.00 3.20 19.87
CA GLY A 51 -7.16 3.69 20.60
C GLY A 51 -7.12 3.35 22.11
N THR A 52 -6.66 2.15 22.46
CA THR A 52 -6.51 1.74 23.87
C THR A 52 -5.43 2.57 24.56
N LEU A 53 -4.26 2.71 23.95
CA LEU A 53 -3.17 3.53 24.46
C LEU A 53 -3.59 5.00 24.61
N THR A 54 -4.26 5.57 23.61
CA THR A 54 -4.80 6.94 23.68
C THR A 54 -5.73 7.11 24.89
N ARG A 55 -6.66 6.18 25.12
CA ARG A 55 -7.60 6.24 26.26
C ARG A 55 -6.89 6.11 27.61
N THR A 56 -5.87 5.28 27.69
CA THR A 56 -5.06 5.09 28.90
C THR A 56 -4.21 6.32 29.20
N LEU A 57 -3.46 6.82 28.21
CA LEU A 57 -2.57 7.97 28.35
C LEU A 57 -3.33 9.26 28.68
N THR A 58 -4.50 9.45 28.10
CA THR A 58 -5.35 10.63 28.36
C THR A 58 -6.28 10.45 29.56
N ARG A 59 -6.27 9.29 30.23
CA ARG A 59 -7.17 8.93 31.34
C ARG A 59 -8.65 9.09 31.00
N THR A 60 -9.03 8.86 29.75
CA THR A 60 -10.40 9.03 29.23
C THR A 60 -11.15 7.72 29.02
N ALA A 61 -10.62 6.59 29.49
CA ALA A 61 -11.24 5.26 29.31
C ALA A 61 -12.70 5.17 29.77
N LYS A 62 -13.09 5.92 30.82
CA LYS A 62 -14.49 6.00 31.30
C LYS A 62 -15.37 6.99 30.52
N LYS A 63 -14.76 7.94 29.80
CA LYS A 63 -15.47 9.03 29.09
C LYS A 63 -15.76 8.65 27.64
N TYR A 64 -14.79 8.03 26.97
CA TYR A 64 -14.92 7.59 25.59
C TYR A 64 -14.69 6.09 25.53
N ASP A 65 -15.56 5.38 24.83
CA ASP A 65 -15.30 3.98 24.49
C ASP A 65 -14.21 3.88 23.38
N LEU A 66 -13.78 2.65 23.10
CA LEU A 66 -12.75 2.40 22.10
C LEU A 66 -13.23 2.78 20.69
N ARG A 67 -14.47 2.47 20.35
CA ARG A 67 -15.07 2.76 19.04
C ARG A 67 -15.08 4.25 18.74
N HIS A 68 -15.50 5.08 19.68
CA HIS A 68 -15.52 6.54 19.56
C HIS A 68 -14.12 7.10 19.36
N THR A 69 -13.13 6.58 20.11
CA THR A 69 -11.73 7.00 19.96
C THR A 69 -11.20 6.65 18.57
N VAL A 70 -11.38 5.41 18.13
CA VAL A 70 -10.92 4.95 16.82
C VAL A 70 -11.62 5.70 15.68
N ALA A 71 -12.95 5.82 15.75
CA ALA A 71 -13.74 6.51 14.72
C ALA A 71 -13.37 7.99 14.60
N ALA A 72 -13.00 8.65 15.70
CA ALA A 72 -12.60 10.05 15.66
C ALA A 72 -11.28 10.28 14.88
N PHE A 73 -10.35 9.33 14.95
CA PHE A 73 -9.06 9.40 14.24
C PHE A 73 -9.09 8.76 12.85
N ALA A 74 -10.10 7.96 12.52
CA ALA A 74 -10.23 7.32 11.20
C ALA A 74 -10.07 8.28 10.00
N PRO A 75 -10.61 9.51 10.00
CA PRO A 75 -10.41 10.46 8.90
C PRO A 75 -8.94 10.84 8.65
N ALA A 76 -8.07 10.71 9.66
CA ALA A 76 -6.65 11.00 9.51
C ALA A 76 -5.95 9.99 8.58
N PHE A 77 -6.52 8.82 8.31
CA PHE A 77 -5.92 7.84 7.39
C PHE A 77 -6.21 8.15 5.91
N VAL A 78 -7.18 9.02 5.63
CA VAL A 78 -7.61 9.32 4.25
C VAL A 78 -6.48 9.98 3.45
N PRO A 79 -5.82 11.06 3.91
CA PRO A 79 -4.81 11.74 3.09
C PRO A 79 -3.56 10.89 2.83
N ILE A 80 -3.07 10.13 3.83
CA ILE A 80 -1.95 9.20 3.61
C ILE A 80 -2.34 8.06 2.67
N GLY A 81 -3.56 7.53 2.78
CA GLY A 81 -4.10 6.54 1.84
C GLY A 81 -4.12 7.06 0.40
N PHE A 82 -4.61 8.28 0.19
CA PHE A 82 -4.52 8.95 -1.12
C PHE A 82 -3.08 9.14 -1.58
N GLY A 83 -2.17 9.53 -0.68
CA GLY A 83 -0.75 9.68 -1.01
C GLY A 83 -0.13 8.37 -1.52
N ILE A 84 -0.43 7.26 -0.85
CA ILE A 84 0.00 5.91 -1.26
C ILE A 84 -0.59 5.56 -2.63
N TRP A 85 -1.90 5.74 -2.83
CA TRP A 85 -2.58 5.39 -4.07
C TRP A 85 -2.07 6.21 -5.25
N ILE A 86 -1.96 7.53 -5.09
CA ILE A 86 -1.45 8.42 -6.14
C ILE A 86 0.00 8.08 -6.47
N GLY A 87 0.85 7.83 -5.46
CA GLY A 87 2.23 7.41 -5.71
C GLY A 87 2.31 6.07 -6.46
N HIS A 88 1.51 5.08 -6.07
CA HIS A 88 1.52 3.76 -6.68
C HIS A 88 0.93 3.75 -8.10
N TYR A 89 -0.31 4.21 -8.26
CA TYR A 89 -0.96 4.22 -9.57
C TYR A 89 -0.36 5.27 -10.51
N GLY A 90 0.14 6.39 -9.97
CA GLY A 90 0.88 7.37 -10.75
C GLY A 90 2.15 6.78 -11.34
N PHE A 91 2.88 5.95 -10.59
CA PHE A 91 4.03 5.20 -11.14
C PHE A 91 3.60 4.32 -12.31
N HIS A 92 2.62 3.41 -12.11
CA HIS A 92 2.14 2.52 -13.16
C HIS A 92 1.64 3.25 -14.39
N PHE A 93 0.91 4.35 -14.18
CA PHE A 93 0.44 5.21 -15.26
C PHE A 93 1.62 5.81 -16.02
N LEU A 94 2.61 6.40 -15.35
CA LEU A 94 3.73 7.07 -16.02
C LEU A 94 4.66 6.11 -16.76
N ILE A 95 4.94 4.94 -16.20
CA ILE A 95 5.81 3.95 -16.87
C ILE A 95 5.08 3.20 -18.00
N GLY A 96 3.74 3.13 -17.94
CA GLY A 96 2.93 2.36 -18.87
C GLY A 96 2.11 3.20 -19.86
N ALA A 97 2.02 4.52 -19.70
CA ALA A 97 1.08 5.37 -20.45
C ALA A 97 1.20 5.20 -21.96
N LEU A 98 2.43 5.18 -22.47
CA LEU A 98 2.69 5.08 -23.91
C LEU A 98 2.47 3.68 -24.46
N SER A 99 2.36 2.64 -23.62
CA SER A 99 2.02 1.28 -24.06
C SER A 99 0.62 1.18 -24.70
N ILE A 100 -0.25 2.15 -24.44
CA ILE A 100 -1.56 2.23 -25.07
C ILE A 100 -1.44 2.31 -26.60
N ILE A 101 -0.42 3.01 -27.11
CA ILE A 101 -0.22 3.21 -28.55
C ILE A 101 0.07 1.89 -29.28
N PRO A 102 1.13 1.12 -28.93
CA PRO A 102 1.39 -0.17 -29.58
C PRO A 102 0.28 -1.18 -29.34
N VAL A 103 -0.43 -1.14 -28.21
CA VAL A 103 -1.61 -2.00 -27.97
C VAL A 103 -2.72 -1.70 -28.99
N PHE A 104 -3.05 -0.42 -29.21
CA PHE A 104 -4.03 -0.04 -30.24
C PHE A 104 -3.54 -0.34 -31.66
N GLN A 105 -2.24 -0.19 -31.94
CA GLN A 105 -1.66 -0.60 -33.23
C GLN A 105 -1.84 -2.10 -33.47
N THR A 106 -1.54 -2.95 -32.48
CA THR A 106 -1.76 -4.40 -32.54
C THR A 106 -3.23 -4.69 -32.83
N PHE A 107 -4.15 -4.10 -32.08
CA PHE A 107 -5.59 -4.29 -32.28
C PHE A 107 -6.03 -3.95 -33.71
N LEU A 108 -5.60 -2.81 -34.26
CA LEU A 108 -5.97 -2.42 -35.62
C LEU A 108 -5.38 -3.36 -36.68
N ILE A 109 -4.13 -3.77 -36.51
CA ILE A 109 -3.45 -4.70 -37.43
C ILE A 109 -4.16 -6.05 -37.44
N ASP A 110 -4.57 -6.57 -36.28
CA ASP A 110 -5.35 -7.80 -36.16
C ASP A 110 -6.71 -7.71 -36.90
N HIS A 111 -7.24 -6.49 -37.05
CA HIS A 111 -8.45 -6.19 -37.83
C HIS A 111 -8.16 -5.72 -39.26
N ARG A 112 -6.92 -5.89 -39.75
CA ARG A 112 -6.46 -5.51 -41.10
C ARG A 112 -6.54 -4.01 -41.38
N ILE A 113 -6.55 -3.17 -40.35
CA ILE A 113 -6.52 -1.71 -40.44
C ILE A 113 -5.07 -1.24 -40.21
N THR A 114 -4.43 -0.64 -41.23
CA THR A 114 -3.02 -0.21 -41.15
C THR A 114 -2.84 1.31 -41.06
N LEU A 115 -3.87 2.04 -40.63
CA LEU A 115 -3.86 3.51 -40.58
C LEU A 115 -2.78 4.06 -39.64
N LEU A 116 -2.46 3.33 -38.56
CA LEU A 116 -1.46 3.72 -37.56
C LEU A 116 -0.12 2.98 -37.72
N GLY A 117 0.17 2.49 -38.94
CA GLY A 117 1.35 1.71 -39.24
C GLY A 117 1.05 0.23 -39.50
N LYS A 118 2.07 -0.52 -39.92
CA LYS A 118 1.98 -1.96 -40.24
C LYS A 118 2.60 -2.86 -39.18
N VAL A 119 3.33 -2.27 -38.23
CA VAL A 119 4.00 -2.97 -37.12
C VAL A 119 3.80 -2.14 -35.85
N PRO A 120 3.41 -2.74 -34.71
CA PRO A 120 3.31 -2.03 -33.44
C PRO A 120 4.67 -1.50 -32.97
N ASN A 121 4.72 -0.23 -32.56
CA ASN A 121 5.95 0.40 -32.08
C ASN A 121 6.11 0.24 -30.56
N TRP A 122 6.60 -0.94 -30.14
CA TRP A 122 6.85 -1.23 -28.72
C TRP A 122 7.98 -0.40 -28.10
N ALA A 123 8.80 0.31 -28.90
CA ALA A 123 9.80 1.23 -28.35
C ALA A 123 9.16 2.39 -27.55
N LEU A 124 7.90 2.74 -27.87
CA LEU A 124 7.12 3.72 -27.10
C LEU A 124 6.78 3.21 -25.69
N ALA A 125 6.55 1.91 -25.51
CA ALA A 125 6.29 1.32 -24.20
C ALA A 125 7.56 1.32 -23.31
N SER A 126 8.75 1.31 -23.92
CA SER A 126 10.03 1.44 -23.22
C SER A 126 10.51 2.88 -23.05
N ALA A 127 9.80 3.86 -23.60
CA ALA A 127 10.11 5.29 -23.40
C ALA A 127 9.62 5.73 -22.01
N VAL A 128 10.28 5.19 -20.98
CA VAL A 128 9.96 5.45 -19.57
C VAL A 128 10.50 6.83 -19.20
N PRO A 129 9.70 7.69 -18.52
CA PRO A 129 10.22 8.92 -17.92
C PRO A 129 11.33 8.63 -16.90
N ASP A 130 12.12 9.64 -16.54
CA ASP A 130 13.17 9.49 -15.52
C ASP A 130 12.62 8.85 -14.23
N VAL A 131 13.09 7.64 -13.93
CA VAL A 131 12.64 6.84 -12.78
C VAL A 131 12.98 7.54 -11.46
N GLY A 132 14.06 8.33 -11.42
CA GLY A 132 14.41 9.14 -10.26
C GLY A 132 13.40 10.27 -10.02
N LEU A 133 12.94 10.93 -11.09
CA LEU A 133 11.89 11.93 -11.02
C LEU A 133 10.56 11.32 -10.53
N ILE A 134 10.18 10.16 -11.06
CA ILE A 134 8.97 9.44 -10.62
C ILE A 134 9.08 9.08 -9.13
N GLY A 135 10.22 8.52 -8.70
CA GLY A 135 10.47 8.20 -7.30
C GLY A 135 10.37 9.42 -6.37
N MET A 136 10.94 10.55 -6.77
CA MET A 136 10.80 11.81 -6.04
C MET A 136 9.34 12.24 -5.93
N MET A 137 8.56 12.17 -7.01
CA MET A 137 7.12 12.48 -6.99
C MET A 137 6.35 11.57 -6.03
N GLN A 138 6.65 10.26 -6.02
CA GLN A 138 6.04 9.31 -5.09
C GLN A 138 6.30 9.70 -3.62
N VAL A 139 7.54 10.06 -3.29
CA VAL A 139 7.92 10.49 -1.93
C VAL A 139 7.23 11.80 -1.56
N VAL A 140 7.23 12.81 -2.45
CA VAL A 140 6.61 14.11 -2.20
C VAL A 140 5.11 13.96 -1.92
N VAL A 141 4.40 13.18 -2.74
CA VAL A 141 2.96 12.94 -2.57
C VAL A 141 2.67 12.16 -1.29
N LEU A 142 3.48 11.15 -0.98
CA LEU A 142 3.34 10.36 0.25
C LEU A 142 3.56 11.23 1.50
N VAL A 143 4.65 12.01 1.53
CA VAL A 143 4.96 12.93 2.64
C VAL A 143 3.88 13.99 2.78
N GLY A 144 3.38 14.54 1.67
CA GLY A 144 2.24 15.46 1.69
C GLY A 144 0.99 14.84 2.32
N GLY A 145 0.64 13.61 1.93
CA GLY A 145 -0.44 12.83 2.53
C GLY A 145 -0.24 12.56 4.03
N PHE A 146 0.97 12.20 4.44
CA PHE A 146 1.33 12.02 5.85
C PHE A 146 1.20 13.32 6.66
N LEU A 147 1.74 14.44 6.17
CA LEU A 147 1.67 15.73 6.87
C LEU A 147 0.22 16.20 7.03
N TRP A 148 -0.62 16.02 6.01
CA TRP A 148 -2.04 16.33 6.11
C TRP A 148 -2.74 15.41 7.13
N SER A 149 -2.44 14.12 7.11
CA SER A 149 -2.93 13.15 8.09
C SER A 149 -2.58 13.56 9.52
N MET A 150 -1.35 14.01 9.75
CA MET A 150 -0.89 14.53 11.04
C MET A 150 -1.66 15.77 11.50
N VAL A 151 -1.96 16.70 10.59
CA VAL A 151 -2.80 17.88 10.91
C VAL A 151 -4.20 17.46 11.36
N ILE A 152 -4.82 16.49 10.68
CA ILE A 152 -6.16 15.99 11.06
C ILE A 152 -6.11 15.28 12.42
N ALA A 153 -5.11 14.43 12.64
CA ALA A 153 -4.92 13.73 13.91
C ALA A 153 -4.70 14.73 15.07
N GLN A 154 -3.86 15.76 14.86
CA GLN A 154 -3.59 16.79 15.84
C GLN A 154 -4.85 17.58 16.19
N ARG A 155 -5.62 18.03 15.19
CA ARG A 155 -6.89 18.73 15.40
C ARG A 155 -7.90 17.86 16.17
N THR A 156 -7.94 16.58 15.85
CA THR A 156 -8.79 15.61 16.55
C THR A 156 -8.40 15.47 18.01
N ALA A 157 -7.11 15.34 18.31
CA ALA A 157 -6.59 15.24 19.66
C ALA A 157 -6.85 16.51 20.49
N LEU A 158 -6.61 17.69 19.90
CA LEU A 158 -6.90 18.99 20.52
C LEU A 158 -8.39 19.12 20.87
N ARG A 159 -9.28 18.71 19.95
CA ARG A 159 -10.72 18.75 20.16
C ARG A 159 -11.19 17.82 21.28
N LEU A 160 -10.69 16.59 21.33
CA LEU A 160 -11.18 15.56 22.26
C LEU A 160 -10.55 15.62 23.66
N TYR A 161 -9.25 15.94 23.73
CA TYR A 161 -8.43 15.76 24.94
C TYR A 161 -7.86 17.06 25.51
N ARG A 162 -7.90 18.17 24.74
CA ARG A 162 -7.48 19.51 25.18
C ARG A 162 -6.07 19.53 25.79
N ARG A 163 -5.96 19.58 27.12
CA ARG A 163 -4.67 19.57 27.84
C ARG A 163 -3.88 18.29 27.60
N GLU A 164 -4.59 17.17 27.38
CA GLU A 164 -3.99 15.86 27.11
C GLU A 164 -3.90 15.57 25.59
N ALA A 165 -3.89 16.60 24.75
CA ALA A 165 -3.84 16.43 23.29
C ALA A 165 -2.56 15.74 22.81
N VAL A 166 -1.40 16.07 23.37
CA VAL A 166 -0.13 15.45 22.96
C VAL A 166 -0.12 13.94 23.29
N PRO A 167 -0.40 13.50 24.53
CA PRO A 167 -0.55 12.07 24.84
C PRO A 167 -1.63 11.38 24.00
N GLY A 168 -2.71 12.07 23.68
CA GLY A 168 -3.78 11.54 22.83
C GLY A 168 -3.38 11.35 21.36
N LEU A 169 -2.47 12.19 20.85
CA LEU A 169 -1.96 12.17 19.48
C LEU A 169 -0.88 11.10 19.27
N LEU A 170 0.02 10.89 20.25
CA LEU A 170 1.23 10.08 20.08
C LEU A 170 0.98 8.68 19.48
N PRO A 171 0.00 7.88 19.96
CA PRO A 171 -0.24 6.55 19.40
C PRO A 171 -0.62 6.59 17.90
N TRP A 172 -1.42 7.57 17.49
CA TRP A 172 -1.85 7.74 16.11
C TRP A 172 -0.73 8.28 15.21
N ALA A 173 0.05 9.23 15.73
CA ALA A 173 1.24 9.74 15.04
C ALA A 173 2.24 8.61 14.75
N LEU A 174 2.45 7.71 15.72
CA LEU A 174 3.30 6.55 15.54
C LEU A 174 2.77 5.60 14.46
N VAL A 175 1.48 5.28 14.47
CA VAL A 175 0.87 4.42 13.43
C VAL A 175 1.03 5.05 12.04
N LEU A 176 0.73 6.35 11.90
CA LEU A 176 0.87 7.06 10.62
C LEU A 176 2.34 7.11 10.16
N LEU A 177 3.28 7.30 11.07
CA LEU A 177 4.71 7.30 10.78
C LEU A 177 5.17 5.93 10.31
N VAL A 178 4.82 4.87 11.03
CA VAL A 178 5.14 3.49 10.65
C VAL A 178 4.57 3.16 9.27
N LEU A 179 3.32 3.57 8.99
CA LEU A 179 2.69 3.38 7.69
C LEU A 179 3.44 4.11 6.57
N MET A 180 3.88 5.35 6.80
CA MET A 180 4.69 6.10 5.84
C MET A 180 6.03 5.42 5.57
N LEU A 181 6.76 5.02 6.62
CA LEU A 181 8.06 4.36 6.49
C LEU A 181 7.94 3.00 5.78
N ALA A 182 6.92 2.21 6.13
CA ALA A 182 6.62 0.95 5.45
C ALA A 182 6.31 1.19 3.97
N THR A 183 5.56 2.23 3.63
CA THR A 183 5.27 2.59 2.23
C THR A 183 6.55 2.95 1.48
N ILE A 184 7.43 3.78 2.06
CA ILE A 184 8.72 4.12 1.44
C ILE A 184 9.55 2.86 1.19
N ALA A 185 9.61 1.96 2.17
CA ALA A 185 10.33 0.69 2.04
C ALA A 185 9.73 -0.23 0.95
N ILE A 186 8.41 -0.19 0.74
CA ILE A 186 7.74 -0.94 -0.33
C ILE A 186 8.01 -0.29 -1.69
N PHE A 187 7.91 1.03 -1.80
CA PHE A 187 8.17 1.76 -3.05
C PHE A 187 9.62 1.64 -3.52
N SER A 188 10.57 1.41 -2.60
CA SER A 188 11.97 1.19 -2.97
C SER A 188 12.27 -0.24 -3.44
N GLN A 189 11.31 -1.17 -3.33
CA GLN A 189 11.51 -2.52 -3.86
C GLN A 189 11.37 -2.55 -5.38
N PRO A 190 12.15 -3.40 -6.09
CA PRO A 190 11.96 -3.63 -7.51
C PRO A 190 10.53 -4.10 -7.81
N MET A 191 9.83 -3.39 -8.68
CA MET A 191 8.51 -3.80 -9.16
C MET A 191 8.67 -4.79 -10.32
N GLU A 192 8.99 -6.04 -10.00
CA GLU A 192 9.08 -7.10 -11.01
C GLU A 192 7.69 -7.47 -11.56
N MET A 193 7.59 -7.55 -12.89
CA MET A 193 6.44 -8.12 -13.59
C MET A 193 6.48 -9.65 -13.45
N ARG A 194 5.39 -10.24 -12.95
CA ARG A 194 5.33 -11.67 -12.57
C ARG A 194 5.15 -12.59 -13.78
N GLY A 195 5.77 -13.77 -13.72
CA GLY A 195 5.57 -14.85 -14.69
C GLY A 195 6.34 -16.15 -14.39
N THR A 196 6.86 -16.35 -13.17
CA THR A 196 7.70 -17.50 -12.82
C THR A 196 7.01 -18.41 -11.81
N LEU A 197 7.08 -19.72 -12.03
CA LEU A 197 6.67 -20.76 -11.08
C LEU A 197 7.47 -20.58 -9.78
N LEU A 198 6.79 -20.31 -8.66
CA LEU A 198 7.40 -19.93 -7.39
C LEU A 198 7.71 -21.09 -6.44
N PHE A 199 7.00 -22.19 -6.65
CA PHE A 199 7.06 -23.40 -5.84
C PHE A 199 7.45 -24.52 -6.81
N SER A 200 8.57 -25.18 -6.54
CA SER A 200 9.13 -26.30 -7.31
C SER A 200 9.80 -27.26 -6.34
#